data_AF-A0A841M4L3-F1
#
_entry.id   AF-A0A841M4L3-F1
#
_cell.length_a   1.000
_cell.length_b   1.000
_cell.length_c   1.000
_cell.angle_alpha   90.00
_cell.angle_beta   90.00
_cell.angle_gamma   90.00
#
_symmetry.space_group_name_H-M   'P 1'
#
loop_
_entity.id
_entity.type
_entity.pdbx_description
1 polymer ?
#
loop_
_entity_poly.entity_id
_entity_poly.type
_entity_poly.pdbx_seq_one_letter_code
_entity_poly.pdbx_strand_id
1 'polypeptide(L)'
;MNNKELLNEYANWIDKEIIEYSDYYNIDGNSLNVKEFVNNYGYYITFNFDTKKMVRKYQLHSSSYHELNERNINNVRFLYNLICRNALGRNFMKQTELLPLVIMCSDVNNTKFWSYSGDIDNLHIHSIWISNPALNIDLGQSISSILESDTSRNFDFRDVHTERITSYNPSADTPSRIATYTAKFIPFNTHKLDIASDIRILPEYKFKL
;
A
#
# COMPACT_ATOMS: atom_id res chain seq x y z
N MET A 1 23.70 8.05 -6.90
CA MET A 1 22.68 7.13 -7.40
C MET A 1 21.70 7.91 -8.26
N ASN A 2 21.46 7.49 -9.50
CA ASN A 2 20.46 8.14 -10.36
C ASN A 2 19.04 7.64 -10.02
N ASN A 3 18.00 8.36 -10.47
CA ASN A 3 16.60 8.02 -10.14
C ASN A 3 16.19 6.61 -10.59
N LYS A 4 16.83 6.06 -11.64
CA LYS A 4 16.55 4.72 -12.14
C LYS A 4 17.13 3.63 -11.23
N GLU A 5 18.35 3.83 -10.75
CA GLU A 5 18.99 2.95 -9.77
C GLU A 5 18.20 2.93 -8.46
N LEU A 6 17.85 4.12 -7.95
CA LEU A 6 17.06 4.25 -6.73
C LEU A 6 15.67 3.58 -6.86
N LEU A 7 15.01 3.78 -8.01
CA LEU A 7 13.75 3.10 -8.30
C LEU A 7 13.90 1.57 -8.26
N ASN A 8 14.95 1.05 -8.90
CA ASN A 8 15.22 -0.38 -8.91
C ASN A 8 15.50 -0.92 -7.51
N GLU A 9 16.24 -0.18 -6.66
CA GLU A 9 16.48 -0.57 -5.27
C GLU A 9 15.18 -0.71 -4.49
N TYR A 10 14.28 0.28 -4.56
CA TYR A 10 12.98 0.19 -3.87
C TYR A 10 12.10 -0.92 -4.43
N ALA A 11 12.04 -1.06 -5.76
CA ALA A 11 11.23 -2.09 -6.38
C ALA A 11 11.75 -3.50 -6.02
N ASN A 12 13.07 -3.70 -5.98
CA ASN A 12 13.68 -4.95 -5.51
C ASN A 12 13.38 -5.20 -4.02
N TRP A 13 13.39 -4.15 -3.18
CA TRP A 13 13.02 -4.29 -1.77
C TRP A 13 11.55 -4.69 -1.60
N ILE A 14 10.63 -4.08 -2.36
CA ILE A 14 9.21 -4.46 -2.39
C ILE A 14 9.05 -5.93 -2.79
N ASP A 15 9.72 -6.37 -3.85
CA ASP A 15 9.67 -7.77 -4.27
C ASP A 15 10.22 -8.71 -3.20
N LYS A 16 11.30 -8.33 -2.52
CA LYS A 16 11.86 -9.11 -1.42
C LYS A 16 10.84 -9.31 -0.30
N GLU A 17 10.15 -8.27 0.14
CA GLU A 17 9.14 -8.39 1.21
C GLU A 17 7.94 -9.27 0.77
N ILE A 18 7.56 -9.22 -0.52
CA ILE A 18 6.51 -10.10 -1.08
C ILE A 18 6.98 -11.56 -1.12
N ILE A 19 8.22 -11.81 -1.54
CA ILE A 19 8.81 -13.16 -1.60
C ILE A 19 8.89 -13.74 -0.19
N GLU A 20 9.46 -13.01 0.78
CA GLU A 20 9.57 -13.45 2.17
C GLU A 20 8.21 -13.78 2.78
N TYR A 21 7.18 -12.95 2.53
CA TYR A 21 5.82 -13.21 2.98
C TYR A 21 5.21 -14.45 2.31
N SER A 22 5.40 -14.63 1.01
CA SER A 22 4.87 -15.78 0.27
C SER A 22 5.53 -17.09 0.72
N ASP A 23 6.85 -17.08 0.90
CA ASP A 23 7.62 -18.23 1.35
C ASP A 23 7.20 -18.68 2.74
N TYR A 24 6.90 -17.75 3.66
CA TYR A 24 6.41 -18.07 5.00
C TYR A 24 5.15 -18.94 5.00
N TYR A 25 4.19 -18.69 4.10
CA TYR A 25 2.94 -19.47 4.03
C TYR A 25 2.99 -20.68 3.09
N ASN A 26 4.09 -20.88 2.37
CA ASN A 26 4.27 -21.99 1.44
C ASN A 26 4.91 -23.25 2.08
N ILE A 27 5.14 -23.26 3.39
CA ILE A 27 5.92 -24.30 4.10
C ILE A 27 5.16 -25.65 4.20
N ASP A 28 3.82 -25.68 4.09
CA ASP A 28 2.99 -26.87 4.39
C ASP A 28 2.57 -27.74 3.18
N GLY A 29 3.37 -27.80 2.12
CA GLY A 29 3.28 -28.88 1.12
C GLY A 29 2.27 -28.72 -0.02
N ASN A 30 1.56 -27.58 -0.11
CA ASN A 30 0.89 -27.12 -1.34
C ASN A 30 1.71 -25.95 -1.91
N SER A 31 2.87 -26.26 -2.52
CA SER A 31 3.86 -25.27 -2.92
C SER A 31 3.41 -24.48 -4.15
N LEU A 32 2.52 -23.49 -3.97
CA LEU A 32 2.35 -22.45 -4.98
C LEU A 32 3.69 -21.72 -5.09
N ASN A 33 4.24 -21.59 -6.29
CA ASN A 33 5.38 -20.68 -6.46
C ASN A 33 4.94 -19.24 -6.14
N VAL A 34 5.87 -18.34 -5.81
CA VAL A 34 5.56 -16.95 -5.41
C VAL A 34 4.64 -16.25 -6.44
N LYS A 35 4.83 -16.52 -7.73
CA LYS A 35 3.98 -15.97 -8.79
C LYS A 35 2.53 -16.45 -8.68
N GLU A 36 2.29 -17.73 -8.50
CA GLU A 36 0.96 -18.29 -8.29
C GLU A 36 0.33 -17.78 -7.00
N PHE A 37 1.13 -17.68 -5.93
CA PHE A 37 0.69 -17.14 -4.65
C PHE A 37 0.19 -15.70 -4.80
N VAL A 38 1.00 -14.81 -5.38
CA VAL A 38 0.63 -13.41 -5.61
C VAL A 38 -0.53 -13.29 -6.59
N ASN A 39 -0.61 -14.13 -7.63
CA ASN A 39 -1.76 -14.11 -8.53
C ASN A 39 -3.07 -14.52 -7.85
N ASN A 40 -2.99 -15.45 -6.89
CA ASN A 40 -4.15 -15.94 -6.16
C ASN A 40 -4.60 -14.98 -5.06
N TYR A 41 -3.67 -14.34 -4.35
CA TYR A 41 -3.95 -13.59 -3.13
C TYR A 41 -3.62 -12.10 -3.20
N GLY A 42 -3.05 -11.64 -4.32
CA GLY A 42 -2.54 -10.28 -4.49
C GLY A 42 -3.49 -9.32 -5.20
N TYR A 43 -3.59 -8.12 -4.65
CA TYR A 43 -4.31 -6.98 -5.20
C TYR A 43 -3.41 -5.75 -5.28
N TYR A 44 -3.59 -4.98 -6.33
CA TYR A 44 -3.04 -3.65 -6.46
C TYR A 44 -4.14 -2.62 -6.29
N ILE A 45 -3.94 -1.68 -5.37
CA ILE A 45 -4.98 -0.75 -4.95
C ILE A 45 -4.44 0.68 -4.97
N THR A 46 -5.16 1.57 -5.64
CA THR A 46 -4.87 3.00 -5.68
C THR A 46 -5.96 3.77 -4.96
N PHE A 47 -5.56 4.48 -3.91
CA PHE A 47 -6.44 5.35 -3.12
C PHE A 47 -6.24 6.80 -3.54
N ASN A 48 -7.33 7.42 -4.00
CA ASN A 48 -7.40 8.85 -4.26
C ASN A 48 -8.08 9.54 -3.09
N PHE A 49 -7.65 10.76 -2.77
CA PHE A 49 -8.17 11.53 -1.64
C PHE A 49 -8.76 12.87 -2.09
N ASP A 50 -9.74 13.37 -1.33
CA ASP A 50 -10.22 14.74 -1.48
C ASP A 50 -9.39 15.67 -0.59
N THR A 51 -8.21 16.05 -1.08
CA THR A 51 -7.25 16.87 -0.33
C THR A 51 -7.86 18.20 0.13
N LYS A 52 -8.74 18.81 -0.68
CA LYS A 52 -9.42 20.08 -0.33
C LYS A 52 -10.40 19.89 0.83
N LYS A 53 -11.18 18.81 0.82
CA LYS A 53 -12.05 18.44 1.94
C LYS A 53 -11.22 18.15 3.19
N MET A 54 -10.10 17.44 3.06
CA MET A 54 -9.22 17.11 4.19
C MET A 54 -8.60 18.36 4.83
N VAL A 55 -8.03 19.26 4.02
CA VAL A 55 -7.48 20.55 4.48
C VAL A 55 -8.52 21.32 5.30
N ARG A 56 -9.77 21.40 4.81
CA ARG A 56 -10.86 22.09 5.54
C ARG A 56 -11.29 21.37 6.80
N LYS A 57 -11.49 20.04 6.73
CA LYS A 57 -12.00 19.20 7.83
C LYS A 57 -11.03 19.14 9.00
N TYR A 58 -9.72 19.11 8.71
CA TYR A 58 -8.67 18.90 9.70
C TYR A 58 -7.78 20.13 9.93
N GLN A 59 -8.09 21.26 9.29
CA GLN A 59 -7.33 22.51 9.39
C GLN A 59 -5.83 22.34 9.05
N LEU A 60 -5.55 21.49 8.06
CA LEU A 60 -4.18 21.17 7.65
C LEU A 60 -3.61 22.29 6.79
N HIS A 61 -2.29 22.41 6.77
CA HIS A 61 -1.62 23.26 5.79
C HIS A 61 -1.68 22.60 4.41
N SER A 62 -2.31 23.27 3.44
CA SER A 62 -2.46 22.78 2.06
C SER A 62 -1.14 22.51 1.34
N SER A 63 -0.06 23.15 1.77
CA SER A 63 1.29 22.93 1.28
C SER A 63 2.11 21.92 2.09
N SER A 64 1.58 21.39 3.21
CA SER A 64 2.30 20.46 4.09
C SER A 64 2.15 19.02 3.60
N TYR A 65 3.12 18.57 2.82
CA TYR A 65 3.16 17.19 2.31
C TYR A 65 3.08 16.16 3.43
N HIS A 66 3.90 16.34 4.47
CA HIS A 66 3.98 15.38 5.56
C HIS A 66 2.63 15.23 6.28
N GLU A 67 1.94 16.32 6.62
CA GLU A 67 0.63 16.27 7.29
C GLU A 67 -0.43 15.58 6.42
N LEU A 68 -0.50 15.94 5.14
CA LEU A 68 -1.48 15.37 4.21
C LEU A 68 -1.21 13.88 3.97
N ASN A 69 0.06 13.52 3.77
CA ASN A 69 0.46 12.14 3.50
C ASN A 69 0.28 11.23 4.71
N GLU A 70 0.66 11.66 5.91
CA GLU A 70 0.39 10.90 7.13
C GLU A 70 -1.10 10.65 7.31
N ARG A 71 -1.94 11.64 6.98
CA ARG A 71 -3.39 11.47 7.06
C ARG A 71 -3.93 10.46 6.03
N ASN A 72 -3.40 10.48 4.82
CA ASN A 72 -3.76 9.53 3.77
C ASN A 72 -3.34 8.10 4.13
N ILE A 73 -2.10 7.92 4.60
CA ILE A 73 -1.59 6.65 5.11
C ILE A 73 -2.48 6.14 6.26
N ASN A 74 -2.86 7.00 7.20
CA ASN A 74 -3.72 6.60 8.32
C ASN A 74 -5.14 6.19 7.88
N ASN A 75 -5.68 6.78 6.81
CA ASN A 75 -6.95 6.34 6.23
C ASN A 75 -6.84 4.90 5.67
N VAL A 76 -5.76 4.59 4.94
CA VAL A 76 -5.53 3.25 4.41
C VAL A 76 -5.25 2.25 5.54
N ARG A 77 -4.46 2.63 6.55
CA ARG A 77 -4.23 1.81 7.76
C ARG A 77 -5.52 1.53 8.52
N PHE A 78 -6.43 2.50 8.59
CA PHE A 78 -7.74 2.30 9.22
C PHE A 78 -8.58 1.27 8.44
N LEU A 79 -8.58 1.33 7.10
CA LEU A 79 -9.24 0.32 6.26
C LEU A 79 -8.63 -1.07 6.49
N TYR A 80 -7.30 -1.17 6.48
CA TYR A 80 -6.59 -2.42 6.78
C TYR A 80 -7.01 -3.02 8.13
N ASN A 81 -7.03 -2.20 9.18
CA ASN A 81 -7.43 -2.64 10.53
C ASN A 81 -8.88 -3.09 10.59
N LEU A 82 -9.79 -2.46 9.84
CA LEU A 82 -11.18 -2.88 9.75
C LEU A 82 -11.33 -4.23 9.06
N ILE A 83 -10.63 -4.46 7.95
CA ILE A 83 -10.61 -5.75 7.25
C ILE A 83 -10.09 -6.84 8.18
N CYS A 84 -8.93 -6.61 8.82
CA CYS A 84 -8.34 -7.58 9.74
C CYS A 84 -9.27 -7.85 10.93
N ARG A 85 -9.89 -6.82 11.50
CA ARG A 85 -10.83 -6.96 12.62
C ARG A 85 -12.09 -7.74 12.23
N ASN A 86 -12.59 -7.56 11.02
CA ASN A 86 -13.77 -8.28 10.55
C ASN A 86 -13.48 -9.78 10.37
N ALA A 87 -12.27 -10.12 9.92
CA ALA A 87 -11.90 -11.50 9.67
C ALA A 87 -11.35 -12.24 10.90
N LEU A 88 -10.50 -11.59 11.70
CA LEU A 88 -9.78 -12.19 12.83
C LEU A 88 -10.35 -11.79 14.20
N GLY A 89 -11.37 -10.93 14.22
CA GLY A 89 -11.98 -10.41 15.43
C GLY A 89 -11.20 -9.28 16.10
N ARG A 90 -11.67 -8.86 17.28
CA ARG A 90 -11.16 -7.66 17.99
C ARG A 90 -9.69 -7.72 18.39
N ASN A 91 -9.14 -8.92 18.57
CA ASN A 91 -7.76 -9.15 19.01
C ASN A 91 -6.82 -9.52 17.85
N PHE A 92 -7.16 -9.15 16.60
CA PHE A 92 -6.36 -9.46 15.41
C PHE A 92 -4.89 -9.04 15.52
N MET A 93 -4.60 -7.96 16.25
CA MET A 93 -3.24 -7.48 16.50
C MET A 93 -2.34 -8.49 17.22
N LYS A 94 -2.91 -9.50 17.88
CA LYS A 94 -2.16 -10.61 18.51
C LYS A 94 -1.87 -11.77 17.57
N GLN A 95 -2.49 -11.77 16.40
CA GLN A 95 -2.41 -12.82 15.38
C GLN A 95 -1.58 -12.30 14.21
N THR A 96 -0.38 -11.78 14.50
CA THR A 96 0.50 -11.10 13.52
C THR A 96 0.80 -11.97 12.31
N GLU A 97 0.94 -13.27 12.57
CA GLU A 97 1.17 -14.35 11.65
C GLU A 97 -0.03 -14.73 10.77
N LEU A 98 -1.17 -14.07 10.97
CA LEU A 98 -2.31 -14.21 10.07
C LEU A 98 -2.51 -12.98 9.20
N LEU A 99 -1.87 -11.85 9.50
CA LEU A 99 -2.23 -10.57 8.87
C LEU A 99 -1.81 -10.49 7.40
N PRO A 100 -2.62 -9.84 6.54
CA PRO A 100 -2.22 -9.54 5.16
C PRO A 100 -1.00 -8.63 5.13
N LEU A 101 -0.12 -8.84 4.15
CA LEU A 101 0.94 -7.90 3.82
C LEU A 101 0.34 -6.74 3.03
N VAL A 102 0.63 -5.50 3.44
CA VAL A 102 0.29 -4.31 2.66
C VAL A 102 1.50 -3.41 2.54
N ILE A 103 1.94 -3.13 1.33
CA ILE A 103 3.01 -2.19 1.02
C ILE A 103 2.37 -0.97 0.38
N MET A 104 2.54 0.21 0.97
CA MET A 104 1.94 1.47 0.55
C MET A 104 3.04 2.45 0.17
N CYS A 105 2.90 3.09 -0.99
CA CYS A 105 3.77 4.15 -1.47
C CYS A 105 2.92 5.39 -1.79
N SER A 106 3.32 6.51 -1.20
CA SER A 106 2.77 7.81 -1.52
C SER A 106 3.15 8.22 -2.94
N ASP A 107 2.19 8.79 -3.66
CA ASP A 107 2.40 9.42 -4.96
C ASP A 107 1.87 10.84 -4.93
N VAL A 108 2.79 11.79 -4.96
CA VAL A 108 2.47 13.20 -5.14
C VAL A 108 2.65 13.55 -6.61
N ASN A 109 1.58 13.45 -7.41
CA ASN A 109 1.66 13.80 -8.83
C ASN A 109 0.53 14.67 -9.32
N ASN A 110 0.82 15.96 -9.58
CA ASN A 110 0.29 16.63 -10.78
C ASN A 110 0.99 17.94 -11.17
N THR A 111 2.32 18.02 -11.20
CA THR A 111 2.94 19.00 -12.10
C THR A 111 4.26 18.45 -12.64
N LYS A 112 4.35 18.37 -13.97
CA LYS A 112 5.61 18.25 -14.74
C LYS A 112 6.59 19.43 -14.47
N PHE A 113 6.23 20.31 -13.54
CA PHE A 113 6.77 21.60 -13.14
C PHE A 113 6.30 21.89 -11.70
N TRP A 114 6.69 21.10 -10.69
CA TRP A 114 6.39 21.48 -9.31
C TRP A 114 7.19 22.74 -8.99
N SER A 115 6.60 23.89 -9.28
CA SER A 115 7.00 25.18 -8.76
C SER A 115 6.81 25.09 -7.26
N TYR A 116 7.90 25.23 -6.53
CA TYR A 116 8.15 25.06 -5.10
C TYR A 116 7.20 25.78 -4.12
N SER A 117 6.08 26.34 -4.57
CA SER A 117 5.28 27.33 -3.86
C SER A 117 3.78 27.18 -4.14
N GLY A 118 3.26 25.96 -4.06
CA GLY A 118 1.84 25.67 -4.36
C GLY A 118 1.20 24.65 -3.43
N ASP A 119 -0.12 24.68 -3.37
CA ASP A 119 -0.95 23.71 -2.66
C ASP A 119 -0.79 22.31 -3.26
N ILE A 120 -0.83 21.28 -2.42
CA ILE A 120 -0.82 19.88 -2.83
C ILE A 120 -2.24 19.50 -3.23
N ASP A 121 -2.48 19.40 -4.54
CA ASP A 121 -3.82 19.09 -5.05
C ASP A 121 -4.05 17.61 -5.35
N ASN A 122 -2.99 16.83 -5.59
CA ASN A 122 -3.12 15.45 -6.06
C ASN A 122 -2.11 14.54 -5.36
N LEU A 123 -2.57 13.93 -4.27
CA LEU A 123 -1.82 13.00 -3.45
C LEU A 123 -2.58 11.68 -3.41
N HIS A 124 -1.95 10.61 -3.87
CA HIS A 124 -2.49 9.25 -3.91
C HIS A 124 -1.65 8.31 -3.07
N ILE A 125 -2.25 7.18 -2.70
CA ILE A 125 -1.51 6.04 -2.17
C ILE A 125 -1.66 4.89 -3.15
N HIS A 126 -0.54 4.42 -3.69
CA HIS A 126 -0.46 3.15 -4.40
C HIS A 126 -0.09 2.06 -3.42
N SER A 127 -0.72 0.89 -3.54
CA SER A 127 -0.46 -0.18 -2.61
C SER A 127 -0.59 -1.56 -3.20
N ILE A 128 0.23 -2.47 -2.70
CA ILE A 128 0.17 -3.90 -2.97
C ILE A 128 -0.35 -4.56 -1.71
N TRP A 129 -1.42 -5.34 -1.83
CA TRP A 129 -2.05 -6.09 -0.75
C TRP A 129 -1.94 -7.57 -1.08
N ILE A 130 -1.31 -8.36 -0.22
CA ILE A 130 -1.22 -9.81 -0.36
C ILE A 130 -1.94 -10.46 0.84
N SER A 131 -3.03 -11.17 0.57
CA SER A 131 -3.79 -11.90 1.59
C SER A 131 -3.03 -13.15 2.04
N ASN A 132 -3.34 -13.60 3.25
CA ASN A 132 -2.93 -14.91 3.74
C ASN A 132 -3.96 -15.97 3.28
N PRO A 133 -3.53 -17.09 2.66
CA PRO A 133 -4.42 -18.20 2.34
C PRO A 133 -5.27 -18.70 3.52
N ALA A 134 -4.70 -18.72 4.73
CA ALA A 134 -5.37 -19.17 5.95
C ALA A 134 -6.47 -18.22 6.44
N LEU A 135 -6.44 -16.95 6.04
CA LEU A 135 -7.50 -16.00 6.37
C LEU A 135 -8.79 -16.28 5.61
N ASN A 136 -8.72 -16.92 4.45
CA ASN A 136 -9.84 -17.17 3.54
C ASN A 136 -10.72 -15.91 3.32
N ILE A 137 -10.08 -14.75 3.18
CA ILE A 137 -10.75 -13.48 2.91
C ILE A 137 -10.64 -13.18 1.41
N ASP A 138 -11.78 -12.90 0.77
CA ASP A 138 -11.78 -12.13 -0.48
C ASP A 138 -11.55 -10.66 -0.14
N LEU A 139 -10.30 -10.19 -0.32
CA LEU A 139 -9.92 -8.81 -0.03
C LEU A 139 -10.70 -7.81 -0.90
N GLY A 140 -10.94 -8.13 -2.17
CA GLY A 140 -11.70 -7.27 -3.08
C GLY A 140 -13.12 -7.07 -2.58
N GLN A 141 -13.81 -8.17 -2.26
CA GLN A 141 -15.17 -8.11 -1.70
C GLN A 141 -15.20 -7.39 -0.35
N SER A 142 -14.21 -7.61 0.52
CA SER A 142 -14.13 -6.97 1.84
C SER A 142 -13.97 -5.46 1.72
N ILE A 143 -13.13 -5.00 0.80
CA ILE A 143 -12.93 -3.57 0.54
C ILE A 143 -14.22 -2.96 -0.01
N SER A 144 -14.80 -3.55 -1.06
CA SER A 144 -16.07 -3.06 -1.63
C SER A 144 -17.17 -2.97 -0.58
N SER A 145 -17.36 -4.01 0.23
CA SER A 145 -18.36 -4.04 1.30
C SER A 145 -18.18 -2.93 2.34
N ILE A 146 -16.93 -2.67 2.76
CA ILE A 146 -16.64 -1.58 3.71
C ILE A 146 -16.91 -0.21 3.07
N LEU A 147 -16.49 -0.02 1.81
CA LEU A 147 -16.65 1.24 1.08
C LEU A 147 -18.12 1.54 0.70
N GLU A 148 -18.97 0.52 0.57
CA GLU A 148 -20.42 0.66 0.34
C GLU A 148 -21.21 0.83 1.65
N SER A 149 -20.62 0.50 2.81
CA SER A 149 -21.27 0.63 4.12
C SER A 149 -21.30 2.07 4.65
N ASP A 150 -22.09 2.32 5.70
CA ASP A 150 -22.06 3.61 6.41
C ASP A 150 -20.69 3.96 7.03
N THR A 151 -19.84 2.95 7.24
CA THR A 151 -18.46 3.13 7.71
C THR A 151 -17.63 3.93 6.72
N SER A 152 -18.01 3.93 5.43
CA SER A 152 -17.36 4.68 4.37
C SER A 152 -17.19 6.17 4.69
N ARG A 153 -18.13 6.75 5.46
CA ARG A 153 -18.13 8.17 5.87
C ARG A 153 -16.94 8.54 6.76
N ASN A 154 -16.29 7.55 7.37
CA ASN A 154 -15.11 7.75 8.20
C ASN A 154 -13.82 7.93 7.37
N PHE A 155 -13.85 7.54 6.08
CA PHE A 155 -12.71 7.72 5.20
C PHE A 155 -12.78 9.04 4.44
N ASP A 156 -11.60 9.53 4.07
CA ASP A 156 -11.42 10.71 3.22
C ASP A 156 -11.11 10.32 1.76
N PHE A 157 -11.42 9.08 1.38
CA PHE A 157 -11.28 8.59 0.00
C PHE A 157 -12.25 9.34 -0.93
N ARG A 158 -11.71 9.81 -2.05
CA ARG A 158 -12.49 10.27 -3.20
C ARG A 158 -12.85 9.11 -4.12
N ASP A 159 -11.88 8.24 -4.37
CA ASP A 159 -12.01 7.08 -5.25
C ASP A 159 -11.01 6.00 -4.83
N VAL A 160 -11.39 4.73 -5.01
CA VAL A 160 -10.55 3.57 -4.68
C VAL A 160 -10.61 2.60 -5.84
N HIS A 161 -9.49 2.48 -6.55
CA HIS A 161 -9.36 1.55 -7.67
C HIS A 161 -8.66 0.28 -7.21
N THR A 162 -9.30 -0.87 -7.40
CA THR A 162 -8.80 -2.18 -6.96
C THR A 162 -8.67 -3.11 -8.15
N GLU A 163 -7.48 -3.68 -8.35
CA GLU A 163 -7.20 -4.64 -9.42
C GLU A 163 -6.52 -5.89 -8.86
N ARG A 164 -6.86 -7.06 -9.39
CA ARG A 164 -6.13 -8.29 -9.06
C ARG A 164 -4.77 -8.29 -9.74
N ILE A 165 -3.73 -8.70 -9.03
CA ILE A 165 -2.41 -8.89 -9.63
C ILE A 165 -2.46 -10.19 -10.44
N THR A 166 -2.21 -10.12 -11.74
CA THR A 166 -2.27 -11.30 -12.63
C THR A 166 -0.93 -11.62 -13.31
N SER A 167 0.02 -10.69 -13.22
CA SER A 167 1.30 -10.77 -13.92
C SER A 167 2.48 -10.49 -12.98
N TYR A 168 2.51 -11.10 -11.80
CA TYR A 168 3.67 -11.03 -10.92
C TYR A 168 4.82 -11.87 -11.50
N ASN A 169 5.97 -11.23 -11.73
CA ASN A 169 7.15 -11.91 -12.29
C ASN A 169 8.43 -11.13 -11.94
N PRO A 170 8.94 -11.25 -10.71
CA PRO A 170 10.27 -10.76 -10.36
C PRO A 170 11.34 -11.65 -10.99
N SER A 171 12.46 -11.08 -11.43
CA SER A 171 13.65 -11.83 -11.84
C SER A 171 14.87 -11.35 -11.05
N ALA A 172 15.94 -12.15 -11.05
CA ALA A 172 17.18 -11.79 -10.35
C ALA A 172 17.77 -10.45 -10.83
N ASP A 173 17.54 -10.10 -12.09
CA ASP A 173 18.12 -8.92 -12.74
C ASP A 173 17.12 -7.76 -12.90
N THR A 174 15.83 -7.96 -12.61
CA THR A 174 14.81 -6.94 -12.84
C THR A 174 13.64 -7.08 -11.87
N PRO A 175 13.27 -5.99 -11.17
CA PRO A 175 12.10 -6.00 -10.30
C PRO A 175 10.81 -6.24 -11.09
N SER A 176 9.80 -6.76 -10.41
CA SER A 176 8.49 -6.97 -10.99
C SER A 176 7.88 -5.65 -11.47
N ARG A 177 7.04 -5.73 -12.51
CA ARG A 177 6.33 -4.57 -13.04
C ARG A 177 5.49 -3.88 -11.97
N ILE A 178 4.87 -4.65 -11.07
CA ILE A 178 4.00 -4.11 -10.03
C ILE A 178 4.80 -3.38 -8.94
N ALA A 179 5.95 -3.93 -8.54
CA ALA A 179 6.86 -3.26 -7.60
C ALA A 179 7.40 -1.96 -8.21
N THR A 180 7.83 -2.00 -9.48
CA THR A 180 8.31 -0.83 -10.22
C THR A 180 7.21 0.24 -10.33
N TYR A 181 5.99 -0.16 -10.68
CA TYR A 181 4.86 0.76 -10.81
C TYR A 181 4.45 1.36 -9.46
N THR A 182 4.56 0.61 -8.37
CA THR A 182 4.28 1.09 -7.00
C THR A 182 5.35 2.09 -6.54
N ALA A 183 6.62 1.80 -6.82
CA ALA A 183 7.76 2.59 -6.39
C ALA A 183 8.10 3.80 -7.30
N LYS A 184 7.47 3.92 -8.48
CA LYS A 184 7.86 4.85 -9.55
C LYS A 184 7.98 6.32 -9.13
N PHE A 185 7.33 6.71 -8.04
CA PHE A 185 7.24 8.10 -7.57
C PHE A 185 8.19 8.44 -6.43
N ILE A 186 8.74 7.43 -5.75
CA ILE A 186 9.68 7.64 -4.65
C ILE A 186 10.88 8.50 -5.08
N PRO A 187 11.50 8.29 -6.26
CA PRO A 187 12.60 9.15 -6.71
C PRO A 187 12.21 10.62 -6.99
N PHE A 188 10.91 10.93 -7.02
CA PHE A 188 10.37 12.23 -7.42
C PHE A 188 9.62 12.96 -6.29
N ASN A 189 9.32 12.29 -5.17
CA ASN A 189 8.40 12.79 -4.15
C ASN A 189 8.91 13.95 -3.27
N THR A 190 10.17 14.37 -3.35
CA THR A 190 10.71 15.69 -2.91
C THR A 190 12.25 15.64 -2.79
N HIS A 191 12.90 16.79 -2.62
CA HIS A 191 14.35 16.95 -2.51
C HIS A 191 15.04 16.23 -1.33
N LYS A 192 14.26 15.69 -0.39
CA LYS A 192 14.74 14.82 0.69
C LYS A 192 13.86 13.58 0.70
N LEU A 193 14.42 12.48 0.21
CA LEU A 193 13.82 11.16 0.37
C LEU A 193 13.61 10.91 1.86
N ASP A 194 12.35 10.89 2.30
CA ASP A 194 11.99 10.41 3.62
C ASP A 194 11.24 9.10 3.42
N ILE A 195 12.00 8.00 3.37
CA ILE A 195 11.48 6.64 3.25
C ILE A 195 10.43 6.38 4.32
N ALA A 196 10.67 6.91 5.53
CA ALA A 196 9.78 6.81 6.65
C ALA A 196 8.62 7.81 6.59
N SER A 197 8.41 8.55 5.50
CA SER A 197 7.15 9.24 5.19
C SER A 197 6.52 8.67 3.91
N ASP A 198 7.31 8.28 2.92
CA ASP A 198 6.82 7.93 1.58
C ASP A 198 6.39 6.47 1.44
N ILE A 199 6.92 5.57 2.27
CA ILE A 199 6.64 4.13 2.21
C ILE A 199 6.20 3.62 3.57
N ARG A 200 5.19 2.75 3.58
CA ARG A 200 4.72 2.05 4.77
C ARG A 200 4.46 0.60 4.44
N ILE A 201 4.87 -0.29 5.34
CA ILE A 201 4.60 -1.73 5.25
C ILE A 201 3.79 -2.14 6.47
N LEU A 202 2.67 -2.81 6.24
CA LEU A 202 1.82 -3.41 7.26
C LEU A 202 1.87 -4.95 7.13
N PRO A 203 1.81 -5.70 8.24
CA PRO A 203 1.80 -5.19 9.61
C PRO A 203 3.16 -4.55 10.00
N GLU A 204 3.11 -3.49 10.83
CA GLU A 204 4.33 -2.77 11.28
C GLU A 204 5.16 -3.56 12.30
N TYR A 205 4.57 -4.58 12.90
CA TYR A 205 5.26 -5.53 13.77
C TYR A 205 5.71 -6.71 12.91
N LYS A 206 6.98 -6.70 12.50
CA LYS A 206 7.56 -7.84 11.76
C LYS A 206 7.49 -9.11 12.62
N PHE A 207 7.26 -10.24 11.94
CA PHE A 207 7.43 -11.59 12.46
C PHE A 207 8.80 -11.69 13.16
N LYS A 208 8.80 -11.79 14.48
CA LYS A 208 9.96 -12.34 15.19
C LYS A 208 9.72 -13.84 15.28
N LEU A 209 10.45 -14.60 14.46
CA LEU A 209 10.69 -16.03 14.71
C LEU A 209 11.42 -16.19 16.05
#